data_AF-A0A517RKB6-F1
#
_entry.id   AF-A0A517RKB6-F1
#
_cell.length_a   1.000
_cell.length_b   1.000
_cell.length_c   1.000
_cell.angle_alpha   90.00
_cell.angle_beta   90.00
_cell.angle_gamma   90.00
#
_symmetry.space_group_name_H-M   'P 1'
#
loop_
_entity.id
_entity.type
_entity.pdbx_description
1 polymer ?
#
loop_
_entity_poly.entity_id
_entity_poly.type
_entity_poly.pdbx_seq_one_letter_code
_entity_poly.pdbx_strand_id
1 'polypeptide(L)'
;MNSGSKRPVRRPSLKVVVPVILFCTYYPYSWLILSKGSWTGYRWTWIKMWPALPGLMPRAMLFHHIPDALALAGMLAITVILVGLLIYLASRRNWLFAVVAPLTFILSALNSMVAYSLYRM
;
A
#
# COMPACT_ATOMS: atom_id res chain seq x y z
N MET A 1 -21.70 35.93 23.15
CA MET A 1 -21.13 34.64 23.58
C MET A 1 -21.40 33.62 22.49
N ASN A 2 -20.41 33.30 21.64
CA ASN A 2 -20.57 32.30 20.58
C ASN A 2 -20.39 30.90 21.18
N SER A 3 -21.49 30.19 21.43
CA SER A 3 -21.49 28.77 21.76
C SER A 3 -21.08 27.97 20.52
N GLY A 4 -19.76 27.83 20.34
CA GLY A 4 -19.19 26.94 19.34
C GLY A 4 -19.65 25.51 19.60
N SER A 5 -20.69 25.09 18.90
CA SER A 5 -21.15 23.70 18.82
C SER A 5 -19.98 22.84 18.36
N LYS A 6 -19.32 22.18 19.32
CA LYS A 6 -18.29 21.18 19.04
C LYS A 6 -19.00 20.00 18.37
N ARG A 7 -19.09 20.03 17.04
CA ARG A 7 -19.60 18.89 16.26
C ARG A 7 -18.87 17.63 16.76
N PRO A 8 -19.59 16.57 17.16
CA PRO A 8 -18.94 15.34 17.59
C PRO A 8 -18.06 14.87 16.44
N VAL A 9 -16.76 14.73 16.70
CA VAL A 9 -15.80 14.22 15.71
C VAL A 9 -16.16 12.76 15.46
N ARG A 10 -17.02 12.53 14.47
CA ARG A 10 -17.44 11.19 14.09
C ARG A 10 -16.19 10.47 13.55
N ARG A 11 -15.87 9.31 14.11
CA ARG A 11 -14.77 8.49 13.58
C ARG A 11 -15.24 7.84 12.27
N PRO A 12 -14.34 7.65 11.29
CA PRO A 12 -14.70 6.95 10.07
C PRO A 12 -14.92 5.46 10.39
N SER A 13 -15.93 4.87 9.74
CA SER A 13 -16.25 3.46 9.94
C SER A 13 -15.12 2.57 9.38
N LEU A 14 -14.67 1.57 10.15
CA LEU A 14 -13.67 0.60 9.67
C LEU A 14 -14.11 -0.11 8.39
N LYS A 15 -15.42 -0.31 8.19
CA LYS A 15 -15.99 -0.88 6.96
C LYS A 15 -15.71 -0.04 5.71
N VAL A 16 -15.42 1.25 5.88
CA VAL A 16 -15.04 2.17 4.80
C VAL A 16 -13.52 2.32 4.75
N VAL A 17 -12.87 2.51 5.90
CA VAL A 17 -11.41 2.74 5.97
C VAL A 17 -10.64 1.56 5.39
N VAL A 18 -10.96 0.33 5.78
CA VAL A 18 -10.24 -0.87 5.33
C VAL A 18 -10.25 -1.01 3.80
N PRO A 19 -11.41 -1.06 3.11
CA PRO A 19 -11.40 -1.21 1.65
C PRO A 19 -10.77 -0.01 0.94
N VAL A 20 -10.92 1.22 1.45
CA VAL A 20 -10.30 2.41 0.83
C VAL A 20 -8.78 2.35 0.95
N ILE A 21 -8.23 2.05 2.13
CA ILE A 21 -6.77 1.96 2.31
C ILE A 21 -6.18 0.80 1.53
N LEU A 22 -6.87 -0.35 1.47
CA LEU A 22 -6.46 -1.47 0.63
C LEU A 22 -6.50 -1.11 -0.86
N PHE A 23 -7.56 -0.43 -1.32
CA PHE A 23 -7.63 0.07 -2.69
C PHE A 23 -6.48 1.03 -2.99
N CYS A 24 -6.25 2.03 -2.13
CA CYS A 24 -5.16 2.98 -2.30
C CYS A 24 -3.78 2.30 -2.33
N THR A 25 -3.60 1.25 -1.54
CA THR A 25 -2.36 0.49 -1.46
C THR A 25 -2.15 -0.39 -2.69
N TYR A 26 -3.16 -1.11 -3.17
CA TYR A 26 -2.95 -2.18 -4.17
C TYR A 26 -3.39 -1.81 -5.58
N TYR A 27 -4.33 -0.88 -5.76
CA TYR A 27 -4.80 -0.46 -7.08
C TYR A 27 -3.68 0.02 -8.01
N PRO A 28 -2.66 0.77 -7.54
CA PRO A 28 -1.57 1.20 -8.42
C PRO A 28 -0.79 0.05 -9.08
N TYR A 29 -0.86 -1.17 -8.56
CA TYR A 29 -0.22 -2.37 -9.12
C TYR A 29 -1.10 -3.13 -10.11
N SER A 30 -2.32 -2.65 -10.40
CA SER A 30 -3.26 -3.27 -11.34
C SER A 30 -2.69 -3.47 -12.75
N TRP A 31 -1.63 -2.72 -13.13
CA TRP A 31 -0.89 -2.95 -14.37
C TRP A 31 -0.37 -4.39 -14.50
N LEU A 32 -0.12 -5.10 -13.39
CA LEU A 32 0.25 -6.53 -13.41
C LEU A 32 -0.82 -7.41 -14.06
N ILE A 33 -2.09 -7.03 -13.99
CA ILE A 33 -3.20 -7.72 -14.66
C ILE A 33 -3.51 -7.06 -16.01
N LEU A 34 -3.43 -5.73 -16.08
CA LEU A 34 -3.91 -4.97 -17.24
C LEU A 34 -2.88 -4.82 -18.38
N SER A 35 -1.60 -5.15 -18.15
CA SER A 35 -0.60 -5.04 -19.23
C SER A 35 -0.86 -6.04 -20.37
N LYS A 36 -0.66 -5.57 -21.61
CA LYS A 36 -0.90 -6.33 -22.85
C LYS A 36 0.16 -7.41 -23.17
N GLY A 37 1.00 -7.78 -22.20
CA GLY A 37 2.03 -8.82 -22.37
C GLY A 37 1.48 -10.24 -22.24
N SER A 38 2.22 -11.22 -22.76
CA SER A 38 1.92 -12.64 -22.56
C SER A 38 1.94 -13.00 -21.06
N TRP A 39 1.09 -13.95 -20.67
CA TRP A 39 1.05 -14.49 -19.32
C TRP A 39 2.22 -15.45 -19.10
N THR A 40 3.41 -14.89 -18.92
CA THR A 40 4.64 -15.65 -18.68
C THR A 40 4.76 -16.08 -17.22
N GLY A 41 5.60 -17.10 -16.96
CA GLY A 41 5.93 -17.51 -15.59
C GLY A 41 6.50 -16.35 -14.76
N TYR A 42 7.24 -15.44 -15.39
CA TYR A 42 7.75 -14.22 -14.76
C TYR A 42 6.61 -13.31 -14.26
N ARG A 43 5.60 -13.04 -15.08
CA ARG A 43 4.42 -12.26 -14.69
C ARG A 43 3.66 -12.91 -13.53
N TRP A 44 3.53 -14.24 -13.54
CA TRP A 44 2.92 -14.98 -12.44
C TRP A 44 3.71 -14.85 -11.12
N THR A 45 5.04 -14.83 -11.18
CA THR A 45 5.89 -14.60 -10.00
C THR A 45 5.60 -13.24 -9.38
N TRP A 46 5.52 -12.18 -10.18
CA TRP A 46 5.17 -10.84 -9.68
C TRP A 46 3.76 -10.76 -9.09
N ILE A 47 2.79 -11.45 -9.69
CA ILE A 47 1.43 -11.53 -9.15
C ILE A 47 1.41 -12.26 -7.80
N LYS A 48 2.19 -13.34 -7.65
CA LYS A 48 2.32 -14.04 -6.35
C LYS A 48 2.98 -13.15 -5.30
N MET A 49 3.90 -12.28 -5.69
CA MET A 49 4.56 -11.31 -4.81
C MET A 49 3.69 -10.08 -4.49
N TRP A 50 2.57 -9.90 -5.18
CA TRP A 50 1.72 -8.71 -5.06
C TRP A 50 1.34 -8.32 -3.62
N PRO A 51 0.99 -9.25 -2.71
CA PRO A 51 0.72 -8.91 -1.31
C PRO A 51 1.92 -8.29 -0.56
N ALA A 52 3.14 -8.48 -1.06
CA ALA A 52 4.37 -7.96 -0.46
C ALA A 52 4.95 -6.75 -1.21
N LEU A 53 4.44 -6.40 -2.39
CA LEU A 53 4.96 -5.32 -3.23
C LEU A 53 4.94 -3.92 -2.59
N PRO A 54 3.95 -3.56 -1.74
CA PRO A 54 4.01 -2.28 -1.02
C PRO A 54 5.28 -2.14 -0.15
N GLY A 55 5.85 -3.26 0.32
CA GLY A 55 7.09 -3.32 1.09
C GLY A 55 8.38 -3.34 0.24
N LEU A 56 8.28 -3.20 -1.09
CA LEU A 56 9.42 -3.31 -2.01
C LEU A 56 10.46 -2.20 -1.84
N MET A 57 10.05 -0.93 -1.75
CA MET A 57 10.98 0.19 -1.51
C MET A 57 11.74 0.05 -0.18
N PRO A 58 11.08 -0.24 0.95
CA PRO A 58 11.77 -0.52 2.22
C PRO A 58 12.80 -1.64 2.12
N ARG A 59 12.51 -2.74 1.38
CA ARG A 59 13.53 -3.77 1.11
C ARG A 59 14.70 -3.21 0.31
N ALA A 60 14.42 -2.51 -0.78
CA ALA A 60 15.45 -1.97 -1.67
C ALA A 60 16.41 -1.02 -0.94
N MET A 61 15.92 -0.28 0.05
CA MET A 61 16.72 0.66 0.84
C MET A 61 17.45 0.00 2.04
N LEU A 62 16.84 -0.98 2.71
CA LEU A 62 17.32 -1.46 4.02
C LEU A 62 17.93 -2.87 3.99
N PHE A 63 17.59 -3.71 3.00
CA PHE A 63 17.83 -5.16 3.07
C PHE A 63 18.41 -5.77 1.79
N HIS A 64 19.28 -5.02 1.10
CA HIS A 64 19.91 -5.47 -0.14
C HIS A 64 20.89 -6.67 0.01
N HIS A 65 21.28 -7.03 1.23
CA HIS A 65 22.23 -8.13 1.52
C HIS A 65 21.57 -9.43 1.97
N ILE A 66 20.24 -9.47 2.07
CA ILE A 66 19.52 -10.61 2.66
C ILE A 66 19.12 -11.63 1.58
N PRO A 67 19.23 -12.94 1.85
CA PRO A 67 18.78 -13.99 0.93
C PRO A 67 17.29 -13.85 0.54
N ASP A 68 16.97 -14.17 -0.72
CA ASP A 68 15.70 -13.81 -1.37
C ASP A 68 14.43 -14.25 -0.63
N ALA A 69 14.43 -15.45 -0.04
CA ALA A 69 13.29 -15.96 0.71
C ALA A 69 13.03 -15.15 2.00
N LEU A 70 14.09 -14.82 2.73
CA LEU A 70 14.01 -14.01 3.95
C LEU A 70 13.66 -12.55 3.61
N ALA A 71 14.16 -12.06 2.48
CA ALA A 71 13.83 -10.72 1.99
C ALA A 71 12.34 -10.61 1.60
N LEU A 72 11.75 -11.65 0.99
CA LEU A 72 10.33 -11.68 0.65
C LEU A 72 9.45 -11.77 1.90
N ALA A 73 9.83 -12.59 2.89
CA ALA A 73 9.15 -12.63 4.18
C ALA A 73 9.21 -11.27 4.91
N GLY A 74 10.37 -10.60 4.86
CA GLY A 74 10.55 -9.24 5.37
C GLY A 74 9.67 -8.21 4.66
N MET A 75 9.60 -8.25 3.33
CA MET A 75 8.70 -7.38 2.54
C MET A 75 7.24 -7.57 2.93
N LEU A 76 6.80 -8.82 3.12
CA LEU A 76 5.44 -9.13 3.53
C LEU A 76 5.17 -8.60 4.94
N ALA A 77 6.07 -8.83 5.89
CA ALA A 77 5.95 -8.32 7.25
C ALA A 77 5.88 -6.79 7.29
N ILE A 78 6.76 -6.10 6.56
CA ILE A 78 6.76 -4.64 6.41
C ILE A 78 5.43 -4.18 5.81
N THR A 79 4.92 -4.86 4.78
CA THR A 79 3.65 -4.52 4.15
C THR A 79 2.49 -4.64 5.15
N VAL A 80 2.41 -5.74 5.90
CA VAL A 80 1.36 -5.95 6.91
C VAL A 80 1.41 -4.87 7.99
N ILE A 81 2.61 -4.55 8.49
CA ILE A 81 2.79 -3.50 9.50
C ILE A 81 2.38 -2.13 8.94
N LEU A 82 2.87 -1.78 7.75
CA LEU A 82 2.59 -0.50 7.10
C LEU A 82 1.09 -0.32 6.82
N VAL A 83 0.45 -1.31 6.20
CA VAL A 83 -1.00 -1.26 5.92
C VAL A 83 -1.80 -1.21 7.23
N GLY A 84 -1.42 -1.99 8.24
CA GLY A 84 -2.05 -1.96 9.56
C GLY A 84 -1.96 -0.57 10.22
N LEU A 85 -0.78 0.06 10.18
CA LEU A 85 -0.56 1.41 10.69
C LEU A 85 -1.37 2.47 9.93
N LEU A 86 -1.44 2.36 8.60
CA LEU A 86 -2.23 3.27 7.77
C LEU A 86 -3.73 3.15 8.07
N ILE A 87 -4.25 1.93 8.20
CA ILE A 87 -5.65 1.68 8.61
C ILE A 87 -5.89 2.25 10.01
N TYR A 88 -4.99 2.00 10.96
CA TYR A 88 -5.09 2.51 12.32
C TYR A 88 -5.12 4.05 12.35
N LEU A 89 -4.20 4.70 11.64
CA LEU A 89 -4.08 6.15 11.59
C LEU A 89 -5.31 6.79 10.93
N ALA A 90 -5.73 6.23 9.79
CA ALA A 90 -6.94 6.64 9.08
C ALA A 90 -8.21 6.48 9.94
N SER A 91 -8.26 5.48 10.83
CA SER A 91 -9.41 5.22 11.69
C SER A 91 -9.53 6.17 12.89
N ARG A 92 -8.47 6.92 13.23
CA ARG A 92 -8.47 7.79 14.42
C ARG A 92 -9.38 9.01 14.28
N ARG A 93 -9.35 9.70 13.14
CA ARG A 93 -10.07 10.97 12.91
C ARG A 93 -10.42 11.13 11.43
N ASN A 94 -11.57 11.73 11.10
CA ASN A 94 -11.99 11.94 9.71
C ASN A 94 -10.98 12.74 8.86
N TRP A 95 -10.37 13.77 9.43
CA TRP A 95 -9.35 14.54 8.71
C TRP A 95 -8.08 13.71 8.45
N LEU A 96 -7.70 12.81 9.38
CA LEU A 96 -6.60 11.88 9.13
C LEU A 96 -6.94 10.93 7.99
N PHE A 97 -8.16 10.39 7.92
CA PHE A 97 -8.58 9.59 6.76
C PHE A 97 -8.46 10.37 5.44
N ALA A 98 -8.91 11.62 5.43
CA ALA A 98 -8.84 12.49 4.25
C ALA A 98 -7.40 12.81 3.79
N VAL A 99 -6.41 12.74 4.70
CA VAL A 99 -4.98 12.95 4.39
C VAL A 99 -4.27 11.64 4.07
N VAL A 100 -4.51 10.60 4.88
CA VAL A 100 -3.82 9.30 4.78
C VAL A 100 -4.18 8.60 3.48
N ALA A 101 -5.47 8.55 3.11
CA ALA A 101 -5.88 7.86 1.89
C ALA A 101 -5.20 8.38 0.60
N PRO A 102 -5.22 9.69 0.27
CA PRO A 102 -4.53 10.19 -0.91
C PRO A 102 -3.01 10.05 -0.80
N LEU A 103 -2.42 10.26 0.39
CA LEU A 103 -0.99 10.08 0.59
C LEU A 103 -0.55 8.63 0.35
N THR A 104 -1.31 7.65 0.87
CA THR A 104 -1.09 6.22 0.62
C THR A 104 -1.18 5.91 -0.86
N PHE A 105 -2.17 6.46 -1.57
CA PHE A 105 -2.30 6.27 -3.01
C PHE A 105 -1.09 6.80 -3.78
N ILE A 106 -0.64 8.03 -3.49
CA ILE A 106 0.52 8.65 -4.14
C ILE A 106 1.79 7.84 -3.88
N LEU A 107 2.06 7.48 -2.62
CA LEU A 107 3.24 6.69 -2.26
C LEU A 107 3.21 5.30 -2.91
N SER A 108 2.05 4.65 -2.94
CA SER A 108 1.89 3.37 -3.62
C SER A 108 2.05 3.50 -5.14
N ALA A 109 1.55 4.58 -5.75
CA ALA A 109 1.77 4.85 -7.17
C ALA A 109 3.26 5.01 -7.51
N LEU A 110 4.01 5.77 -6.71
CA LEU A 110 5.45 5.92 -6.87
C LEU A 110 6.19 4.57 -6.71
N ASN A 111 5.87 3.80 -5.67
CA ASN A 111 6.46 2.48 -5.46
C ASN A 111 6.08 1.49 -6.58
N SER A 112 4.85 1.59 -7.10
CA SER A 112 4.37 0.80 -8.24
C SER A 112 5.10 1.15 -9.54
N MET A 113 5.45 2.43 -9.77
CA MET A 113 6.28 2.83 -10.91
C MET A 113 7.68 2.21 -10.83
N VAL A 114 8.28 2.17 -9.63
CA VAL A 114 9.57 1.50 -9.38
C VAL A 114 9.46 0.00 -9.64
N ALA A 115 8.42 -0.64 -9.10
CA ALA A 115 8.13 -2.05 -9.36
C ALA A 115 7.95 -2.33 -10.86
N TYR A 116 7.26 -1.43 -11.58
CA TYR A 116 7.08 -1.54 -13.02
C TYR A 116 8.38 -1.35 -13.81
N SER A 117 9.29 -0.45 -13.39
CA SER A 117 10.61 -0.37 -14.00
C SER A 117 11.42 -1.65 -13.80
N LEU A 118 11.38 -2.23 -12.59
CA LEU A 118 12.07 -3.49 -12.29
C LEU A 118 11.47 -4.69 -13.02
N TYR A 119 10.16 -4.69 -13.26
CA TYR A 119 9.48 -5.72 -14.05
C TYR A 119 9.86 -5.70 -15.53
N ARG A 120 10.26 -4.53 -16.06
CA ARG A 120 10.57 -4.33 -17.48
C ARG A 120 12.05 -4.51 -17.81
N MET A 121 12.91 -4.54 -16.80
CA MET A 121 14.34 -4.84 -16.92
C MET A 121 14.56 -6.34 -17.06
#